data_AF-A0A7W0G0E8-F1
#
_entry.id   AF-A0A7W0G0E8-F1
#
_cell.length_a   1.000
_cell.length_b   1.000
_cell.length_c   1.000
_cell.angle_alpha   90.00
_cell.angle_beta   90.00
_cell.angle_gamma   90.00
#
_symmetry.space_group_name_H-M   'P 1'
#
loop_
_entity.id
_entity.type
_entity.pdbx_description
1 polymer ?
#
loop_
_entity_poly.entity_id
_entity_poly.type
_entity_poly.pdbx_seq_one_letter_code
_entity_poly.pdbx_strand_id
1 'polypeptide(L)'
;MVFTLALSALTQAQATRTWVSGVGDDVNPCSRTAPCKTFAGAISKTAANGEISVLDPGGYGTLTITKSITVDGGTGAGWASTLASLTNGFIINDAANTIVVHLRNISINGSDNGTDGIRFLAGKALYVENCRIFRFAGDGIDMSTSTLAQLYVKDTVISECVGDGIKLTSNLAGQFNTAVLE
;
A
#
# COMPACT_ATOMS: atom_id res chain seq x y z
N MET A 1 -16.11 -2.66 50.75
CA MET A 1 -15.98 -3.60 49.63
C MET A 1 -15.89 -2.77 48.36
N VAL A 2 -14.72 -2.73 47.71
CA VAL A 2 -14.55 -2.04 46.42
C VAL A 2 -14.70 -3.10 45.34
N PHE A 3 -15.68 -2.91 44.45
CA PHE A 3 -15.97 -3.83 43.36
C PHE A 3 -15.22 -3.35 42.11
N THR A 4 -14.09 -3.97 41.80
CA THR A 4 -13.30 -3.63 40.60
C THR A 4 -13.95 -4.31 39.39
N LEU A 5 -14.61 -3.52 38.53
CA LEU A 5 -15.22 -4.01 37.29
C LEU A 5 -14.13 -4.22 36.23
N ALA A 6 -13.78 -5.48 35.95
CA ALA A 6 -12.86 -5.82 34.87
C ALA A 6 -13.57 -5.67 33.51
N LEU A 7 -13.35 -4.55 32.81
CA LEU A 7 -13.74 -4.42 31.41
C LEU A 7 -12.84 -5.32 30.56
N SER A 8 -13.39 -6.45 30.12
CA SER A 8 -12.76 -7.28 29.08
C SER A 8 -12.77 -6.45 27.80
N ALA A 9 -11.62 -5.91 27.39
CA ALA A 9 -11.50 -5.34 26.06
C ALA A 9 -11.76 -6.48 25.06
N LEU A 10 -12.87 -6.40 24.32
CA LEU A 10 -13.10 -7.28 23.19
C LEU A 10 -12.00 -6.98 22.17
N THR A 11 -10.94 -7.78 22.16
CA THR A 11 -9.97 -7.80 21.08
C THR A 11 -10.69 -8.32 19.85
N GLN A 12 -11.25 -7.42 19.04
CA GLN A 12 -11.74 -7.81 17.72
C GLN A 12 -10.55 -8.33 16.93
N ALA A 13 -10.54 -9.64 16.70
CA ALA A 13 -9.60 -10.26 15.79
C ALA A 13 -9.72 -9.54 14.45
N GLN A 14 -8.58 -9.06 13.96
CA GLN A 14 -8.51 -8.39 12.67
C GLN A 14 -8.94 -9.36 11.57
N ALA A 15 -9.67 -8.88 10.58
CA ALA A 15 -10.14 -9.74 9.50
C ALA A 15 -8.95 -10.12 8.60
N THR A 16 -8.90 -11.38 8.15
CA THR A 16 -7.90 -11.82 7.16
C THR A 16 -8.14 -11.20 5.78
N ARG A 17 -9.37 -10.73 5.54
CA ARG A 17 -9.76 -9.97 4.35
C ARG A 17 -10.69 -8.83 4.73
N THR A 18 -10.43 -7.65 4.19
CA THR A 18 -11.32 -6.50 4.28
C THR A 18 -11.66 -5.96 2.90
N TRP A 19 -12.70 -5.12 2.84
CA TRP A 19 -13.19 -4.55 1.59
C TRP A 19 -13.27 -3.04 1.65
N VAL A 20 -12.95 -2.38 0.52
CA VAL A 20 -13.17 -0.95 0.31
C VAL A 20 -14.14 -0.69 -0.84
N SER A 21 -14.87 0.42 -0.74
CA SER A 21 -15.88 0.85 -1.72
C SER A 21 -16.04 2.37 -1.69
N GLY A 22 -16.28 2.99 -2.85
CA GLY A 22 -16.50 4.44 -2.95
C GLY A 22 -17.75 4.93 -2.19
N VAL A 23 -18.67 4.01 -1.86
CA VAL A 23 -19.87 4.26 -1.03
C VAL A 23 -19.74 3.70 0.39
N GLY A 24 -18.55 3.25 0.78
CA GLY A 24 -18.27 2.73 2.12
C GLY A 24 -18.12 3.80 3.21
N ASP A 25 -17.85 3.34 4.43
CA ASP A 25 -17.57 4.19 5.61
C ASP A 25 -16.47 3.54 6.47
N ASP A 26 -15.48 4.32 6.88
CA ASP A 26 -14.36 3.83 7.69
C ASP A 26 -14.74 3.47 9.13
N VAL A 27 -15.96 3.80 9.60
CA VAL A 27 -16.48 3.25 10.87
C VAL A 27 -16.96 1.80 10.73
N ASN A 28 -17.20 1.33 9.50
CA ASN A 28 -17.68 -0.03 9.26
C ASN A 28 -16.64 -1.09 9.66
N PRO A 29 -17.05 -2.34 9.90
CA PRO A 29 -16.11 -3.45 10.12
C PRO A 29 -15.25 -3.79 8.89
N CYS A 30 -15.36 -3.05 7.79
CA CYS A 30 -14.74 -3.30 6.49
C CYS A 30 -15.06 -4.72 5.96
N SER A 31 -16.28 -5.21 6.19
CA SER A 31 -16.75 -6.49 5.64
C SER A 31 -17.27 -6.29 4.21
N ARG A 32 -17.53 -7.38 3.47
CA ARG A 32 -17.99 -7.27 2.09
C ARG A 32 -19.33 -6.52 1.96
N THR A 33 -20.20 -6.61 2.96
CA THR A 33 -21.51 -5.95 2.98
C THR A 33 -21.51 -4.62 3.75
N ALA A 34 -20.44 -4.32 4.47
CA ALA A 34 -20.20 -3.05 5.15
C ALA A 34 -18.73 -2.65 4.91
N PRO A 35 -18.39 -2.22 3.69
CA PRO A 35 -17.01 -1.92 3.30
C PRO A 35 -16.54 -0.61 3.91
N CYS A 36 -15.22 -0.47 4.01
CA CYS A 36 -14.58 0.79 4.39
C CYS A 36 -14.48 1.74 3.20
N LYS A 37 -14.32 3.03 3.47
CA LYS A 37 -14.24 4.05 2.43
C LYS A 37 -12.83 4.20 1.88
N THR A 38 -11.82 4.01 2.74
CA THR A 38 -10.41 4.26 2.39
C THR A 38 -9.54 3.04 2.65
N PHE A 39 -8.38 2.99 1.99
CA PHE A 39 -7.35 2.00 2.30
C PHE A 39 -6.86 2.12 3.76
N ALA A 40 -6.77 3.35 4.29
CA ALA A 40 -6.39 3.60 5.68
C ALA A 40 -7.41 3.01 6.67
N GLY A 41 -8.71 3.16 6.39
CA GLY A 41 -9.78 2.52 7.16
C GLY A 41 -9.69 1.00 7.13
N ALA A 42 -9.45 0.42 5.95
CA ALA A 42 -9.34 -1.02 5.76
C ALA A 42 -8.09 -1.64 6.42
N ILE A 43 -6.90 -1.07 6.27
CA ILE A 43 -5.67 -1.63 6.84
C ILE A 43 -5.72 -1.69 8.38
N SER A 44 -6.46 -0.77 9.01
CA SER A 44 -6.64 -0.73 10.47
C SER A 44 -7.48 -1.90 11.01
N LYS A 45 -8.23 -2.57 10.13
CA LYS A 45 -9.10 -3.73 10.43
C LYS A 45 -8.63 -5.03 9.75
N THR A 46 -7.52 -4.96 9.00
CA THR A 46 -6.94 -6.10 8.30
C THR A 46 -5.77 -6.69 9.10
N ALA A 47 -5.79 -8.01 9.26
CA ALA A 47 -4.73 -8.75 9.93
C ALA A 47 -3.41 -8.65 9.13
N ALA A 48 -2.28 -8.81 9.82
CA ALA A 48 -1.00 -9.01 9.13
C ALA A 48 -1.08 -10.27 8.25
N ASN A 49 -0.46 -10.21 7.08
CA ASN A 49 -0.58 -11.17 5.98
C ASN A 49 -2.00 -11.29 5.38
N GLY A 50 -2.91 -10.35 5.68
CA GLY A 50 -4.25 -10.30 5.11
C GLY A 50 -4.32 -9.60 3.75
N GLU A 51 -5.55 -9.44 3.24
CA GLU A 51 -5.84 -8.77 1.96
C GLU A 51 -6.87 -7.64 2.13
N ILE A 52 -6.62 -6.51 1.50
CA ILE A 52 -7.62 -5.46 1.26
C ILE A 52 -8.07 -5.60 -0.20
N SER A 53 -9.37 -5.78 -0.41
CA SER A 53 -9.96 -5.91 -1.75
C SER A 53 -10.89 -4.75 -2.08
N VAL A 54 -10.78 -4.22 -3.29
CA VAL A 54 -11.66 -3.16 -3.78
C VAL A 54 -12.92 -3.75 -4.43
N LEU A 55 -14.09 -3.20 -4.11
CA LEU A 55 -15.38 -3.65 -4.68
C LEU A 55 -15.78 -2.91 -5.95
N ASP A 56 -15.47 -1.62 -6.04
CA ASP A 56 -15.87 -0.75 -7.13
C ASP A 56 -14.74 0.22 -7.54
N PRO A 57 -14.76 0.75 -8.76
CA PRO A 57 -13.77 1.75 -9.18
C PRO A 57 -13.89 3.02 -8.35
N GLY A 58 -12.77 3.60 -7.93
CA GLY A 58 -12.80 4.79 -7.08
C GLY A 58 -11.43 5.25 -6.60
N GLY A 59 -11.41 6.40 -5.93
CA GLY A 59 -10.24 6.91 -5.23
C GLY A 59 -10.28 6.53 -3.75
N TYR A 60 -9.27 5.79 -3.28
CA TYR A 60 -9.26 5.17 -1.95
C TYR A 60 -8.25 5.78 -0.96
N GLY A 61 -7.59 6.86 -1.38
CA GLY A 61 -6.58 7.57 -0.61
C GLY A 61 -5.20 6.90 -0.66
N THR A 62 -4.18 7.63 -0.20
CA THR A 62 -2.82 7.09 -0.04
C THR A 62 -2.74 6.16 1.16
N LEU A 63 -1.69 5.32 1.24
CA LEU A 63 -1.57 4.32 2.30
C LEU A 63 -0.14 4.17 2.80
N THR A 64 0.02 4.20 4.12
CA THR A 64 1.24 3.76 4.80
C THR A 64 1.07 2.32 5.29
N ILE A 65 2.00 1.45 4.90
CA ILE A 65 1.99 0.01 5.17
C ILE A 65 3.14 -0.33 6.11
N THR A 66 2.78 -0.86 7.27
CA THR A 66 3.71 -1.26 8.35
C THR A 66 3.59 -2.74 8.72
N LYS A 67 2.83 -3.52 7.94
CA LYS A 67 2.62 -4.96 8.11
C LYS A 67 2.55 -5.64 6.74
N SER A 68 2.90 -6.92 6.67
CA SER A 68 2.73 -7.69 5.43
C SER A 68 1.26 -7.67 5.02
N ILE A 69 0.98 -7.36 3.76
CA ILE A 69 -0.40 -7.21 3.27
C ILE A 69 -0.45 -7.31 1.75
N THR A 70 -1.59 -7.75 1.25
CA THR A 70 -1.98 -7.57 -0.15
C THR A 70 -2.99 -6.44 -0.26
N VAL A 71 -2.76 -5.49 -1.15
CA VAL A 71 -3.75 -4.49 -1.57
C VAL A 71 -4.11 -4.80 -3.02
N ASP A 72 -5.36 -5.21 -3.23
CA ASP A 72 -5.88 -5.61 -4.52
C ASP A 72 -6.96 -4.63 -4.99
N GLY A 73 -6.65 -3.92 -6.07
CA GLY A 73 -7.56 -3.00 -6.73
C GLY A 73 -8.75 -3.64 -7.46
N GLY A 74 -8.79 -4.98 -7.53
CA GLY A 74 -9.78 -5.72 -8.29
C GLY A 74 -9.54 -5.66 -9.80
N THR A 75 -10.22 -6.52 -10.56
CA THR A 75 -10.17 -6.51 -12.03
C THR A 75 -11.57 -6.33 -12.59
N GLY A 76 -11.70 -5.60 -13.72
CA GLY A 76 -12.95 -5.56 -14.50
C GLY A 76 -13.64 -4.20 -14.54
N ALA A 77 -14.34 -3.80 -13.46
CA ALA A 77 -15.30 -2.67 -13.49
C ALA A 77 -14.66 -1.28 -13.69
N GLY A 78 -13.34 -1.18 -13.57
CA GLY A 78 -12.56 0.06 -13.58
C GLY A 78 -11.38 -0.07 -12.61
N TRP A 79 -10.68 1.03 -12.35
CA TRP A 79 -9.46 1.00 -11.53
C TRP A 79 -9.76 1.48 -10.10
N ALA A 80 -9.23 0.74 -9.12
CA ALA A 80 -8.91 1.35 -7.84
C ALA A 80 -7.79 2.37 -8.04
N SER A 81 -7.91 3.53 -7.41
CA SER A 81 -6.95 4.60 -7.60
C SER A 81 -6.53 5.31 -6.34
N THR A 82 -5.31 5.85 -6.38
CA THR A 82 -4.80 6.82 -5.43
C THR A 82 -4.44 8.10 -6.18
N LEU A 83 -4.81 9.24 -5.59
CA LEU A 83 -4.42 10.57 -6.06
C LEU A 83 -3.51 11.18 -5.00
N ALA A 84 -2.22 11.29 -5.30
CA ALA A 84 -1.17 11.62 -4.35
C ALA A 84 -0.58 13.01 -4.61
N SER A 85 -1.40 14.06 -4.54
CA SER A 85 -0.90 15.42 -4.71
C SER A 85 -0.03 15.82 -3.50
N LEU A 86 1.15 16.39 -3.76
CA LEU A 86 2.12 16.85 -2.74
C LEU A 86 2.55 15.77 -1.72
N THR A 87 2.29 14.49 -2.01
CA THR A 87 2.50 13.36 -1.09
C THR A 87 2.97 12.13 -1.86
N ASN A 88 3.31 11.06 -1.15
CA ASN A 88 3.59 9.75 -1.75
C ASN A 88 2.29 8.96 -1.94
N GLY A 89 2.21 8.13 -2.99
CA GLY A 89 1.06 7.26 -3.23
C GLY A 89 0.94 6.14 -2.19
N PHE A 90 1.95 5.27 -2.12
CA PHE A 90 2.09 4.25 -1.07
C PHE A 90 3.43 4.40 -0.37
N ILE A 91 3.43 4.21 0.95
CA ILE A 91 4.64 4.21 1.77
C ILE A 91 4.78 2.84 2.43
N ILE A 92 5.91 2.16 2.22
CA ILE A 92 6.23 0.91 2.92
C ILE A 92 7.30 1.23 3.97
N ASN A 93 6.97 1.04 5.24
CA ASN A 93 7.84 1.40 6.35
C ASN A 93 7.69 0.42 7.52
N ASP A 94 8.44 -0.67 7.48
CA ASP A 94 8.54 -1.64 8.57
C ASP A 94 9.85 -1.48 9.35
N ALA A 95 9.73 -1.06 10.61
CA ALA A 95 10.88 -0.94 11.51
C ALA A 95 11.67 -2.25 11.66
N ALA A 96 11.03 -3.42 11.50
CA ALA A 96 11.69 -4.72 11.61
C ALA A 96 12.33 -5.21 10.31
N ASN A 97 12.08 -4.58 9.15
CA ASN A 97 12.55 -5.00 7.82
C ASN A 97 12.17 -6.45 7.44
N THR A 98 10.98 -6.89 7.86
CA THR A 98 10.46 -8.26 7.68
C THR A 98 9.26 -8.35 6.75
N ILE A 99 8.52 -7.26 6.55
CA ILE A 99 7.24 -7.33 5.84
C ILE A 99 7.39 -7.61 4.33
N VAL A 100 6.41 -8.32 3.80
CA VAL A 100 6.24 -8.54 2.36
C VAL A 100 4.93 -7.89 1.93
N VAL A 101 4.99 -7.01 0.94
CA VAL A 101 3.84 -6.22 0.48
C VAL A 101 3.55 -6.55 -0.98
N HIS A 102 2.28 -6.79 -1.30
CA HIS A 102 1.78 -6.95 -2.66
C HIS A 102 0.84 -5.80 -2.98
N LEU A 103 1.16 -5.01 -3.99
CA LEU A 103 0.29 -3.99 -4.56
C LEU A 103 -0.08 -4.44 -5.97
N ARG A 104 -1.38 -4.67 -6.21
CA ARG A 104 -1.83 -5.13 -7.52
C ARG A 104 -3.11 -4.48 -8.01
N ASN A 105 -3.20 -4.29 -9.33
CA ASN A 105 -4.37 -3.74 -10.01
C ASN A 105 -4.73 -2.29 -9.58
N ILE A 106 -3.74 -1.47 -9.24
CA ILE A 106 -3.96 -0.11 -8.72
C ILE A 106 -3.40 0.95 -9.68
N SER A 107 -4.17 2.02 -9.86
CA SER A 107 -3.75 3.24 -10.56
C SER A 107 -3.28 4.30 -9.56
N ILE A 108 -2.01 4.69 -9.61
CA ILE A 108 -1.35 5.61 -8.69
C ILE A 108 -1.00 6.88 -9.48
N ASN A 109 -1.72 7.97 -9.21
CA ASN A 109 -1.58 9.25 -9.93
C ASN A 109 -1.03 10.33 -9.00
N GLY A 110 0.11 10.93 -9.36
CA GLY A 110 0.75 11.99 -8.57
C GLY A 110 0.22 13.41 -8.85
N SER A 111 -0.72 13.60 -9.77
CA SER A 111 -1.28 14.93 -10.08
C SER A 111 -0.24 15.98 -10.48
N ASP A 112 0.85 15.55 -11.12
CA ASP A 112 2.01 16.34 -11.59
C ASP A 112 2.86 17.00 -10.49
N ASN A 113 2.51 16.80 -9.22
CA ASN A 113 3.19 17.42 -8.08
C ASN A 113 3.37 16.48 -6.88
N GLY A 114 2.99 15.22 -7.00
CA GLY A 114 3.24 14.18 -6.01
C GLY A 114 4.73 13.92 -5.84
N THR A 115 5.12 13.44 -4.67
CA THR A 115 6.53 13.14 -4.36
C THR A 115 6.93 11.86 -5.08
N ASP A 116 6.66 10.68 -4.53
CA ASP A 116 6.93 9.40 -5.20
C ASP A 116 5.67 8.54 -5.32
N GLY A 117 5.57 7.74 -6.38
CA GLY A 117 4.45 6.81 -6.56
C GLY A 117 4.39 5.77 -5.44
N ILE A 118 5.49 5.04 -5.27
CA ILE A 118 5.70 4.14 -4.15
C ILE A 118 7.03 4.48 -3.48
N ARG A 119 6.98 4.85 -2.20
CA ARG A 119 8.15 5.10 -1.37
C ARG A 119 8.41 3.90 -0.45
N PHE A 120 9.45 3.13 -0.75
CA PHE A 120 9.88 2.00 0.07
C PHE A 120 11.05 2.40 0.97
N LEU A 121 10.77 2.57 2.26
CA LEU A 121 11.75 2.97 3.27
C LEU A 121 12.38 1.77 3.97
N ALA A 122 11.56 0.77 4.33
CA ALA A 122 11.99 -0.41 5.07
C ALA A 122 11.00 -1.57 4.91
N GLY A 123 11.53 -2.79 4.74
CA GLY A 123 10.76 -4.01 4.50
C GLY A 123 11.62 -5.09 3.85
N LYS A 124 11.07 -6.30 3.69
CA LYS A 124 11.78 -7.41 3.05
C LYS A 124 11.57 -7.45 1.54
N ALA A 125 10.34 -7.29 1.08
CA ALA A 125 10.02 -7.33 -0.34
C ALA A 125 8.76 -6.52 -0.70
N LEU A 126 8.77 -5.96 -1.91
CA LEU A 126 7.63 -5.32 -2.54
C LEU A 126 7.35 -5.99 -3.90
N TYR A 127 6.11 -6.40 -4.11
CA TYR A 127 5.59 -6.88 -5.38
C TYR A 127 4.62 -5.83 -5.92
N VAL A 128 4.85 -5.39 -7.15
CA VAL A 128 4.02 -4.42 -7.88
C VAL A 128 3.55 -5.07 -9.16
N GLU A 129 2.27 -5.42 -9.21
CA GLU A 129 1.71 -6.29 -10.26
C GLU A 129 0.54 -5.60 -10.95
N ASN A 130 0.54 -5.51 -12.28
CA ASN A 130 -0.54 -4.90 -13.06
C ASN A 130 -0.97 -3.50 -12.53
N CYS A 131 0.00 -2.65 -12.21
CA CYS A 131 -0.25 -1.30 -11.73
C CYS A 131 0.01 -0.24 -12.81
N ARG A 132 -0.49 0.98 -12.58
CA ARG A 132 -0.12 2.17 -13.33
C ARG A 132 0.37 3.23 -12.37
N ILE A 133 1.59 3.74 -12.56
CA ILE A 133 2.18 4.76 -11.70
C ILE A 133 2.56 5.94 -12.57
N PHE A 134 1.97 7.11 -12.33
CA PHE A 134 2.14 8.22 -13.25
C PHE A 134 1.99 9.61 -12.64
N ARG A 135 2.58 10.60 -13.31
CA ARG A 135 2.45 12.04 -12.99
C ARG A 135 3.01 12.43 -11.64
N PHE A 136 4.20 11.94 -11.29
CA PHE A 136 4.92 12.32 -10.07
C PHE A 136 6.02 13.34 -10.38
N ALA A 137 6.24 14.30 -9.47
CA ALA A 137 7.37 15.22 -9.53
C ALA A 137 8.68 14.59 -9.03
N GLY A 138 8.61 13.49 -8.28
CA GLY A 138 9.73 12.62 -7.95
C GLY A 138 9.68 11.32 -8.75
N ASP A 139 10.00 10.21 -8.10
CA ASP A 139 10.21 8.91 -8.73
C ASP A 139 8.89 8.12 -8.84
N GLY A 140 8.81 7.19 -9.81
CA GLY A 140 7.70 6.23 -9.85
C GLY A 140 7.75 5.28 -8.65
N ILE A 141 8.90 4.64 -8.44
CA ILE A 141 9.20 3.81 -7.27
C ILE A 141 10.56 4.25 -6.71
N ASP A 142 10.60 4.74 -5.48
CA ASP A 142 11.84 5.01 -4.73
C ASP A 142 12.04 3.97 -3.62
N MET A 143 12.95 3.02 -3.88
CA MET A 143 13.46 2.06 -2.90
C MET A 143 14.86 2.47 -2.44
N SER A 144 14.87 3.42 -1.49
CA SER A 144 16.07 3.87 -0.78
C SER A 144 16.11 3.26 0.62
N THR A 145 16.88 2.18 0.80
CA THR A 145 16.92 1.35 2.02
C THR A 145 18.34 1.29 2.63
N SER A 146 18.41 1.02 3.93
CA SER A 146 19.66 0.70 4.65
C SER A 146 19.86 -0.81 4.87
N THR A 147 18.91 -1.63 4.40
CA THR A 147 18.90 -3.09 4.50
C THR A 147 18.57 -3.69 3.13
N LEU A 148 18.91 -4.96 2.92
CA LEU A 148 18.55 -5.68 1.71
C LEU A 148 17.04 -5.77 1.56
N ALA A 149 16.53 -5.25 0.44
CA ALA A 149 15.14 -5.38 0.03
C ALA A 149 15.06 -5.85 -1.42
N GLN A 150 13.95 -6.54 -1.73
CA GLN A 150 13.66 -7.01 -3.08
C GLN A 150 12.46 -6.27 -3.67
N LEU A 151 12.58 -5.89 -4.93
CA LEU A 151 11.51 -5.33 -5.74
C LEU A 151 11.17 -6.30 -6.88
N TYR A 152 9.90 -6.63 -7.02
CA TYR A 152 9.37 -7.37 -8.16
C TYR A 152 8.34 -6.48 -8.83
N VAL A 153 8.54 -6.19 -10.11
CA VAL A 153 7.62 -5.37 -10.90
C VAL A 153 7.19 -6.18 -12.11
N LYS A 154 5.89 -6.40 -12.23
CA LYS A 154 5.31 -7.21 -13.28
C LYS A 154 4.11 -6.52 -13.90
N ASP A 155 4.01 -6.56 -15.22
CA ASP A 155 2.87 -6.01 -15.98
C ASP A 155 2.50 -4.56 -15.59
N THR A 156 3.47 -3.76 -15.13
CA THR A 156 3.23 -2.43 -14.56
C THR A 156 3.77 -1.34 -15.47
N VAL A 157 2.99 -0.28 -15.66
CA VAL A 157 3.39 0.88 -16.46
C VAL A 157 3.76 2.04 -15.53
N ILE A 158 4.97 2.59 -15.71
CA ILE A 158 5.43 3.79 -15.02
C ILE A 158 5.69 4.87 -16.07
N SER A 159 5.03 6.03 -15.97
CA SER A 159 5.10 7.09 -16.99
C SER A 159 4.91 8.49 -16.40
N GLU A 160 5.34 9.53 -17.10
CA GLU A 160 5.10 10.92 -16.68
C GLU A 160 5.67 11.24 -15.27
N CYS A 161 6.71 10.54 -14.82
CA CYS A 161 7.47 10.91 -13.62
C CYS A 161 8.63 11.84 -14.01
N VAL A 162 8.85 12.90 -13.22
CA VAL A 162 9.97 13.84 -13.42
C VAL A 162 11.29 13.24 -12.92
N GLY A 163 11.25 12.45 -11.84
CA GLY A 163 12.37 11.64 -11.37
C GLY A 163 12.55 10.35 -12.16
N ASP A 164 13.22 9.37 -11.56
CA ASP A 164 13.43 8.05 -12.15
C ASP A 164 12.11 7.26 -12.18
N GLY A 165 11.94 6.39 -13.18
CA GLY A 165 10.83 5.43 -13.17
C GLY A 165 10.93 4.50 -11.95
N ILE A 166 12.12 3.91 -11.75
CA ILE A 166 12.46 3.09 -10.59
C ILE A 166 13.85 3.51 -10.11
N LYS A 167 13.94 3.99 -8.87
CA LYS A 167 15.18 4.32 -8.19
C LYS A 167 15.47 3.29 -7.10
N LEU A 168 16.67 2.72 -7.15
CA LEU A 168 17.18 1.81 -6.14
C LEU A 168 18.44 2.42 -5.51
N THR A 169 18.37 2.77 -4.22
CA THR A 169 19.54 3.28 -3.48
C THR A 169 19.78 2.42 -2.24
N SER A 170 21.00 1.91 -2.09
CA SER A 170 21.45 1.25 -0.87
C SER A 170 22.36 2.19 -0.07
N ASN A 171 21.96 2.55 1.15
CA ASN A 171 22.76 3.43 2.01
C ASN A 171 23.83 2.68 2.81
N LEU A 172 24.01 1.38 2.59
CA LEU A 172 25.04 0.54 3.19
C LEU A 172 26.03 0.03 2.13
N ALA A 173 27.32 0.09 2.43
CA ALA A 173 28.37 -0.45 1.56
C ALA A 173 28.19 -1.98 1.38
N GLY A 174 28.18 -2.44 0.13
CA GLY A 174 28.18 -3.87 -0.21
C GLY A 174 26.82 -4.56 -0.23
N GLN A 175 25.70 -3.82 -0.14
CA GLN A 175 24.36 -4.36 -0.34
C GLN A 175 23.79 -3.86 -1.67
N PHE A 176 23.10 -4.73 -2.41
CA PHE A 176 22.40 -4.37 -3.65
C PHE A 176 20.92 -4.65 -3.48
N ASN A 177 20.09 -3.64 -3.73
CA ASN A 177 18.67 -3.86 -3.94
C ASN A 177 18.50 -4.52 -5.32
N THR A 178 17.64 -5.54 -5.40
CA THR A 178 17.37 -6.24 -6.65
C THR A 178 15.98 -5.87 -7.13
N ALA A 179 15.89 -5.44 -8.39
CA ALA A 179 14.61 -5.35 -9.11
C ALA A 179 14.54 -6.45 -10.16
N VAL A 180 13.44 -7.20 -10.15
CA VAL A 180 13.09 -8.14 -11.22
C VAL A 180 11.93 -7.55 -11.99
N LEU A 181 12.11 -7.38 -13.30
CA LEU A 181 11.09 -6.90 -14.23
C LEU A 181 10.62 -8.10 -15.06
N GLU A 182 9.33 -8.42 -14.97
CA GLU A 182 8.69 -9.53 -15.71
C GLU A 182 7.57 -9.03 -16.62
#